data_AF-G9KA93-F1
#
_entry.id   AF-G9KA93-F1
#
_cell.length_a   1.000
_cell.length_b   1.000
_cell.length_c   1.000
_cell.angle_alpha   90.00
_cell.angle_beta   90.00
_cell.angle_gamma   90.00
#
_symmetry.space_group_name_H-M   'P 1'
#
loop_
_entity.id
_entity.type
_entity.pdbx_description
1 polymer ?
#
loop_
_entity_poly.entity_id
_entity_poly.type
_entity_poly.pdbx_seq_one_letter_code
_entity_poly.pdbx_strand_id
1 'polypeptide(L)'
;GNYSVNGNCEWLIEAPSPQHRILLDFLFLDTECTYDYLFVYDGDSPRGPLLASLSGSTRPPPIEASSGKMLLHLFSDANYNLLGFNA
;
A
#
# COMPACT_ATOMS: atom_id res chain seq x y z
N GLY A 1 14.40 -1.80 -9.88
CA GLY A 1 15.27 -0.96 -9.03
C GLY A 1 14.52 -0.66 -7.74
N ASN A 2 15.23 -0.26 -6.70
CA ASN A 2 14.63 0.06 -5.40
C ASN A 2 13.71 1.30 -5.47
N TYR A 3 12.78 1.44 -4.54
CA TYR A 3 11.96 2.67 -4.42
C TYR A 3 12.84 3.86 -4.01
N SER A 4 12.36 5.10 -4.16
CA SER A 4 13.14 6.29 -3.77
C SER A 4 13.06 6.57 -2.27
N VAL A 5 14.15 7.06 -1.67
CA VAL A 5 14.10 7.68 -0.33
C VAL A 5 13.35 9.01 -0.38
N ASN A 6 12.83 9.48 0.77
CA ASN A 6 11.91 10.62 0.90
C ASN A 6 10.71 10.51 -0.07
N GLY A 7 10.29 9.28 -0.32
CA GLY A 7 9.22 8.94 -1.22
C GLY A 7 7.87 9.23 -0.57
N ASN A 8 6.97 9.81 -1.35
CA ASN A 8 5.58 10.01 -0.97
C ASN A 8 4.71 9.73 -2.21
N CYS A 9 4.38 8.45 -2.40
CA CYS A 9 3.74 7.97 -3.61
C CYS A 9 2.36 7.39 -3.29
N GLU A 10 1.37 7.75 -4.10
CA GLU A 10 0.00 7.29 -3.96
C GLU A 10 -0.48 6.60 -5.24
N TRP A 11 -1.19 5.50 -5.09
CA TRP A 11 -1.89 4.80 -6.17
C TRP A 11 -3.34 4.60 -5.80
N LEU A 12 -4.24 5.14 -6.62
CA LEU A 12 -5.68 4.92 -6.49
C LEU A 12 -6.12 3.81 -7.44
N ILE A 13 -6.73 2.76 -6.87
CA ILE A 13 -7.36 1.67 -7.62
C ILE A 13 -8.87 1.87 -7.53
N GLU A 14 -9.54 1.98 -8.67
CA GLU A 14 -10.99 2.17 -8.75
C GLU A 14 -11.62 1.00 -9.51
N ALA A 15 -12.59 0.34 -8.88
CA ALA A 15 -13.40 -0.66 -9.55
C ALA A 15 -14.44 0.01 -10.47
N PRO A 16 -14.96 -0.69 -11.50
CA PRO A 16 -15.98 -0.13 -12.40
C PRO A 16 -17.30 0.25 -11.71
N SER A 17 -17.54 -0.22 -10.48
CA SER A 17 -18.74 0.09 -9.71
C SER A 17 -18.45 0.15 -8.21
N PRO A 18 -19.09 1.05 -7.45
CA PRO A 18 -18.95 1.14 -5.99
C PRO A 18 -19.40 -0.11 -5.21
N GLN A 19 -20.12 -1.04 -5.84
CA GLN A 19 -20.52 -2.30 -5.19
C GLN A 19 -19.48 -3.42 -5.32
N HIS A 20 -18.47 -3.24 -6.18
CA HIS A 20 -17.40 -4.22 -6.32
C HIS A 20 -16.40 -4.11 -5.18
N ARG A 21 -15.83 -5.25 -4.80
CA ARG A 21 -14.72 -5.32 -3.84
C ARG A 21 -13.40 -5.36 -4.60
N ILE A 22 -12.35 -4.81 -4.00
CA ILE A 22 -10.99 -4.86 -4.52
C ILE A 22 -10.18 -5.75 -3.59
N LEU A 23 -9.59 -6.82 -4.13
CA LEU A 23 -8.69 -7.70 -3.40
C LEU A 23 -7.24 -7.42 -3.86
N LEU A 24 -6.40 -7.00 -2.93
CA LEU A 24 -4.97 -6.77 -3.13
C LEU A 24 -4.20 -7.99 -2.62
N ASP A 25 -3.50 -8.70 -3.50
CA ASP A 25 -2.67 -9.86 -3.16
C ASP A 25 -1.21 -9.58 -3.52
N PHE A 26 -0.33 -9.64 -2.52
CA PHE A 26 1.08 -9.31 -2.70
C PHE A 26 1.86 -10.50 -3.23
N LEU A 27 2.63 -10.29 -4.31
CA LEU A 27 3.74 -11.18 -4.65
C LEU A 27 4.89 -11.01 -3.64
N PHE A 28 5.25 -9.77 -3.29
CA PHE A 28 6.21 -9.47 -2.25
C PHE A 28 6.02 -8.05 -1.67
N LEU A 29 6.54 -7.88 -0.45
CA LEU A 29 6.78 -6.61 0.24
C LEU A 29 8.23 -6.64 0.75
N ASP A 30 8.94 -5.54 0.59
CA ASP A 30 10.32 -5.36 1.02
C ASP A 30 10.59 -3.86 1.23
N THR A 31 10.30 -3.37 2.43
CA THR A 31 10.55 -1.99 2.87
C THR A 31 11.46 -1.94 4.09
N GLU A 32 12.09 -0.80 4.36
CA GLU A 32 12.85 -0.62 5.60
C GLU A 32 11.91 -0.79 6.81
N CYS A 33 12.18 -1.84 7.60
CA CYS A 33 11.30 -2.23 8.70
C CYS A 33 11.20 -1.10 9.73
N THR A 34 9.97 -0.75 10.11
CA THR A 34 9.63 0.31 11.08
C THR A 34 9.90 1.77 10.67
N TYR A 35 10.51 2.02 9.52
CA TYR A 35 10.79 3.38 9.01
C TYR A 35 9.96 3.69 7.75
N ASP A 36 9.84 2.72 6.86
CA ASP A 36 9.13 2.87 5.59
C ASP A 36 7.85 2.03 5.58
N TYR A 37 6.75 2.66 5.18
CA TYR A 37 5.42 2.07 5.29
C TYR A 37 4.65 2.13 3.98
N LEU A 38 3.99 1.02 3.67
CA LEU A 38 2.87 0.98 2.74
C LEU A 38 1.57 0.98 3.54
N PHE A 39 0.80 2.06 3.43
CA PHE A 39 -0.55 2.15 3.96
C PHE A 39 -1.57 1.75 2.90
N VAL A 40 -2.59 1.00 3.30
CA VAL A 40 -3.69 0.56 2.44
C VAL A 40 -5.00 1.07 3.05
N TYR A 41 -5.75 1.87 2.31
CA TYR A 41 -7.02 2.47 2.75
C TYR A 41 -8.20 1.97 1.90
N ASP A 42 -9.35 1.77 2.53
CA ASP A 42 -10.64 1.59 1.85
C ASP A 42 -11.20 2.96 1.45
N GLY A 43 -11.20 3.28 0.16
CA GLY A 43 -11.60 4.60 -0.35
C GLY A 43 -10.55 5.27 -1.24
N ASP A 44 -10.75 6.56 -1.51
CA ASP A 44 -9.91 7.37 -2.41
C ASP A 44 -9.02 8.40 -1.73
N SER A 45 -8.97 8.40 -0.40
CA SER A 45 -8.13 9.32 0.36
C SER A 45 -7.64 8.70 1.67
N PRO A 46 -6.57 9.23 2.28
CA PRO A 46 -6.11 8.81 3.61
C PRO A 46 -7.12 9.09 4.74
N ARG A 47 -8.29 9.67 4.45
CA ARG A 47 -9.40 9.84 5.40
C ARG A 47 -10.32 8.62 5.46
N GLY A 48 -10.18 7.69 4.52
CA GLY A 48 -10.91 6.41 4.53
C GLY A 48 -10.41 5.47 5.63
N PRO A 49 -11.14 4.37 5.91
CA PRO A 49 -10.68 3.34 6.84
C PRO A 49 -9.29 2.78 6.46
N LEU A 50 -8.34 2.81 7.39
CA LEU A 50 -7.04 2.16 7.23
C LEU A 50 -7.23 0.63 7.36
N LEU A 51 -6.95 -0.09 6.28
CA LEU A 51 -7.04 -1.55 6.23
C LEU A 51 -5.74 -2.21 6.69
N ALA A 52 -4.59 -1.64 6.33
CA ALA A 52 -3.30 -2.14 6.75
C ALA A 52 -2.23 -1.04 6.79
N SER A 53 -1.30 -1.18 7.72
CA SER A 53 -0.01 -0.48 7.75
C SER A 53 1.08 -1.54 7.71
N LEU A 54 1.85 -1.55 6.62
CA LEU A 54 2.76 -2.63 6.28
C LEU A 54 4.20 -2.11 6.24
N SER A 55 5.13 -2.82 6.86
CA SER A 55 6.56 -2.52 6.80
C SER A 55 7.39 -3.81 6.87
N GLY A 56 8.64 -3.76 6.39
CA GLY A 56 9.56 -4.90 6.42
C GLY A 56 9.39 -5.81 5.21
N SER A 57 9.84 -7.06 5.34
CA SER A 57 9.92 -8.02 4.22
C SER A 57 8.99 -9.22 4.35
N THR A 58 8.01 -9.17 5.26
CA THR A 58 7.03 -10.24 5.42
C THR A 58 5.87 -10.02 4.45
N ARG A 59 5.56 -11.03 3.63
CA ARG A 59 4.40 -11.01 2.73
C ARG A 59 3.10 -10.91 3.57
N PRO A 60 2.29 -9.85 3.39
CA PRO A 60 1.00 -9.73 4.05
C PRO A 60 -0.02 -10.75 3.53
N PRO A 61 -1.06 -11.10 4.31
CA PRO A 61 -2.24 -11.76 3.77
C PRO A 61 -2.97 -10.82 2.79
N PRO A 62 -3.84 -11.36 1.90
CA PRO A 62 -4.65 -10.53 1.01
C PRO A 62 -5.50 -9.50 1.78
N ILE A 63 -5.61 -8.29 1.24
CA ILE A 63 -6.34 -7.16 1.84
C ILE A 63 -7.52 -6.80 0.94
N GLU A 64 -8.70 -6.65 1.53
CA GLU A 64 -9.92 -6.36 0.79
C GLU A 64 -10.47 -4.96 1.12
N ALA A 65 -10.72 -4.16 0.08
CA ALA A 65 -11.49 -2.91 0.17
C ALA A 65 -12.92 -3.13 -0.33
N SER A 66 -13.88 -2.50 0.36
CA SER A 66 -15.30 -2.73 0.16
C SER A 66 -16.03 -1.56 -0.50
N SER A 67 -15.42 -0.37 -0.56
CA SER A 67 -16.02 0.84 -1.15
C SER A 67 -15.99 0.90 -2.68
N GLY A 68 -15.40 -0.09 -3.33
CA GLY A 68 -15.06 -0.04 -4.76
C GLY A 68 -13.87 0.85 -5.09
N LYS A 69 -13.18 1.40 -4.08
CA LYS A 69 -11.93 2.14 -4.22
C LYS A 69 -10.90 1.69 -3.18
N MET A 70 -9.63 1.72 -3.55
CA MET A 70 -8.51 1.41 -2.66
C MET A 70 -7.36 2.37 -2.92
N LEU A 71 -6.89 3.04 -1.87
CA LEU A 71 -5.72 3.91 -1.94
C LEU A 71 -4.53 3.20 -1.32
N LEU A 72 -3.45 3.07 -2.08
CA LEU A 72 -2.14 2.64 -1.61
C LEU A 72 -1.26 3.88 -1.42
N HIS A 73 -0.59 3.99 -0.28
CA HIS A 73 0.29 5.11 0.03
C HIS A 73 1.62 4.60 0.56
N LEU A 74 2.68 4.72 -0.24
CA LEU A 74 4.05 4.41 0.16
C LEU A 74 4.72 5.69 0.64
N PHE A 75 5.16 5.66 1.90
CA PHE A 75 5.96 6.71 2.53
C PHE A 75 7.32 6.13 2.92
N SER A 76 8.40 6.81 2.54
CA SER A 76 9.76 6.45 2.96
C SER A 76 10.51 7.62 3.59
N ASP A 77 11.39 7.30 4.54
CA ASP A 77 12.24 8.25 5.23
C ASP A 77 13.46 8.66 4.36
N ALA A 78 14.40 9.41 4.94
CA ALA A 78 15.56 9.92 4.19
C ALA A 78 16.67 8.89 3.95
N ASN A 79 16.54 7.66 4.44
CA ASN A 79 17.55 6.63 4.49
C ASN A 79 17.07 5.34 3.81
N TYR A 80 17.99 4.38 3.67
CA TYR A 80 17.81 3.01 3.16
C TYR A 80 16.52 2.69 2.38
N ASN A 81 16.67 2.46 1.08
CA ASN A 81 15.58 1.95 0.24
C ASN A 81 15.79 0.48 -0.16
N LEU A 82 14.69 -0.26 -0.22
CA LEU A 82 14.64 -1.67 -0.63
C LEU A 82 13.80 -1.87 -1.90
N LEU A 83 13.43 -3.11 -2.23
CA LEU A 83 12.77 -3.42 -3.51
C LEU A 83 11.34 -2.84 -3.62
N GLY A 84 10.70 -2.54 -2.50
CA GLY A 84 9.34 -2.00 -2.44
C GLY A 84 8.31 -3.11 -2.41
N PHE A 85 7.28 -3.03 -3.25
CA PHE A 85 6.22 -4.04 -3.28
C PHE A 85 5.80 -4.38 -4.70
N ASN A 86 5.16 -5.54 -4.84
CA ASN A 86 4.45 -5.95 -6.05
C ASN A 86 3.15 -6.65 -5.62
N ALA A 87 2.03 -6.16 -6.14
CA ALA A 87 0.67 -6.60 -5.83
C ALA A 87 -0.26 -6.37 -7.02
#